data_AF-A0A2K2UBS4-F1
#
_entry.id   AF-A0A2K2UBS4-F1
#
_cell.length_a   1.000
_cell.length_b   1.000
_cell.length_c   1.000
_cell.angle_alpha   90.00
_cell.angle_beta   90.00
_cell.angle_gamma   90.00
#
_symmetry.space_group_name_H-M   'P 1'
#
loop_
_entity.id
_entity.type
_entity.pdbx_description
1 polymer ?
#
loop_
_entity_poly.entity_id
_entity_poly.type
_entity_poly.pdbx_seq_one_letter_code
_entity_poly.pdbx_strand_id
1 'polypeptide(L)'
;MSPASFWDRSYVAPKQLPALQELIRCCDETLLMRVILDDHAARMEDEPPTPQRRRAMEKRLASTLRSMRVLPMKKKTGRDFLLMPEESFVLHAGSLDIERRLGASLVLFDDLRLLACSNEEAAARGEDFTRRSSPNVPYEELPIRRSYTLFPWEQTLACKTWLGGPWCRRERYLVIASAVWEMTFFGFEYERVVARQAEASGKVLLGVASSGNDSAQPPSPDSTAGRARSFDLKEPDRFETDFRDSLAARTARLNGIARAEFRDRCIDASRRMGMC
;
A
#
# COMPACT_ATOMS: atom_id res chain seq x y z
N MET A 1 23.53 -24.62 -1.55
CA MET A 1 23.28 -23.46 -0.66
C MET A 1 22.95 -22.27 -1.53
N SER A 2 21.75 -21.72 -1.46
CA SER A 2 21.43 -20.46 -2.15
C SER A 2 22.30 -19.36 -1.54
N PRO A 3 22.93 -18.46 -2.33
CA PRO A 3 23.60 -17.30 -1.76
C PRO A 3 22.60 -16.55 -0.87
N ALA A 4 23.03 -16.18 0.34
CA ALA A 4 22.22 -15.36 1.24
C ALA A 4 21.76 -14.10 0.50
N SER A 5 20.47 -13.77 0.59
CA SER A 5 19.96 -12.61 -0.15
C SER A 5 20.62 -11.35 0.38
N PHE A 6 20.87 -10.36 -0.49
CA PHE A 6 21.48 -9.08 -0.10
C PHE A 6 20.80 -8.46 1.13
N TRP A 7 19.49 -8.65 1.25
CA TRP A 7 18.64 -8.11 2.30
C TRP A 7 18.73 -8.86 3.64
N ASP A 8 19.38 -10.03 3.65
CA ASP A 8 19.51 -10.89 4.83
C ASP A 8 20.83 -10.62 5.58
N ARG A 9 21.63 -9.67 5.08
CA ARG A 9 22.90 -9.28 5.70
C ARG A 9 22.65 -8.65 7.07
N SER A 10 23.53 -8.98 8.02
CA SER A 10 23.54 -8.40 9.37
C SER A 10 23.96 -6.94 9.39
N TYR A 11 24.75 -6.51 8.41
CA TYR A 11 25.16 -5.12 8.25
C TYR A 11 25.17 -4.71 6.77
N VAL A 12 24.62 -3.53 6.49
CA VAL A 12 24.60 -2.91 5.17
C VAL A 12 24.82 -1.42 5.33
N ALA A 13 25.97 -0.91 4.90
CA ALA A 13 26.23 0.53 4.99
C ALA A 13 25.23 1.31 4.10
N PRO A 14 24.71 2.49 4.52
CA PRO A 14 23.75 3.26 3.72
C PRO A 14 24.20 3.53 2.27
N LYS A 15 25.52 3.69 2.05
CA LYS A 15 26.12 3.87 0.72
C LYS A 15 25.95 2.66 -0.20
N GLN A 16 25.83 1.46 0.36
CA GLN A 16 25.66 0.19 -0.37
C GLN A 16 24.20 -0.09 -0.73
N LEU A 17 23.25 0.65 -0.14
CA LEU A 17 21.86 0.49 -0.51
C LEU A 17 21.64 0.91 -1.95
N PRO A 18 20.90 0.10 -2.74
CA PRO A 18 20.58 0.49 -4.09
C PRO A 18 19.63 1.69 -4.07
N ALA A 19 19.75 2.56 -5.06
CA ALA A 19 18.70 3.53 -5.35
C ALA A 19 17.49 2.83 -5.97
N LEU A 20 16.28 3.41 -5.87
CA LEU A 20 15.09 2.86 -6.52
C LEU A 20 15.32 2.66 -8.03
N GLN A 21 16.01 3.59 -8.69
CA GLN A 21 16.37 3.45 -10.11
C GLN A 21 17.18 2.19 -10.40
N GLU A 22 18.15 1.86 -9.54
CA GLU A 22 19.02 0.68 -9.72
C GLU A 22 18.20 -0.61 -9.59
N LEU A 23 17.22 -0.63 -8.69
CA LEU A 23 16.27 -1.74 -8.59
C LEU A 23 15.42 -1.88 -9.85
N ILE A 24 14.86 -0.78 -10.36
CA ILE A 24 14.04 -0.78 -11.59
C ILE A 24 14.86 -1.24 -12.82
N ARG A 25 16.16 -0.91 -12.87
CA ARG A 25 17.09 -1.41 -13.91
C ARG A 25 17.30 -2.91 -13.81
N CYS A 26 17.38 -3.45 -12.59
CA CYS A 26 17.62 -4.88 -12.34
C CYS A 26 16.36 -5.74 -12.39
N CYS A 27 15.17 -5.15 -12.31
CA CYS A 27 13.91 -5.86 -12.45
C CYS A 27 13.70 -6.38 -13.89
N ASP A 28 13.11 -7.57 -13.99
CA ASP A 28 12.53 -8.06 -15.24
C ASP A 28 11.39 -7.12 -15.64
N GLU A 29 11.49 -6.51 -16.82
CA GLU A 29 10.53 -5.49 -17.31
C GLU A 29 9.14 -6.09 -17.48
N THR A 30 9.05 -7.28 -18.07
CA THR A 30 7.79 -7.96 -18.34
C THR A 30 7.09 -8.33 -17.05
N LEU A 31 7.83 -8.88 -16.08
CA LEU A 31 7.29 -9.23 -14.77
C LEU A 31 6.87 -7.97 -14.00
N LEU A 32 7.69 -6.92 -13.99
CA LEU A 32 7.36 -5.67 -13.29
C LEU A 32 6.10 -5.02 -13.90
N MET A 33 6.00 -4.95 -15.23
CA MET A 33 4.81 -4.45 -15.90
C MET A 33 3.57 -5.28 -15.55
N ARG A 34 3.72 -6.61 -15.54
CA ARG A 34 2.63 -7.51 -15.15
C ARG A 34 2.17 -7.27 -13.72
N VAL A 35 3.09 -7.13 -12.77
CA VAL A 35 2.76 -6.83 -11.38
C VAL A 35 2.10 -5.44 -11.25
N ILE A 36 2.54 -4.44 -12.01
CA ILE A 36 1.90 -3.11 -11.97
C ILE A 36 0.46 -3.17 -12.52
N LEU A 37 0.24 -3.85 -13.65
CA LEU A 37 -1.06 -3.85 -14.32
C LEU A 37 -2.05 -4.88 -13.77
N ASP A 38 -1.60 -6.12 -13.54
CA ASP A 38 -2.45 -7.23 -13.13
C ASP A 38 -2.66 -7.29 -11.62
N ASP A 39 -1.67 -6.86 -10.84
CA ASP A 39 -1.79 -6.84 -9.39
C ASP A 39 -2.17 -5.45 -8.89
N HIS A 40 -1.37 -4.41 -9.19
CA HIS A 40 -1.57 -3.10 -8.55
C HIS A 40 -2.76 -2.31 -9.12
N ALA A 41 -2.83 -2.16 -10.45
CA ALA A 41 -3.91 -1.43 -11.10
C ALA A 41 -5.26 -2.14 -10.93
N ALA A 42 -5.30 -3.47 -11.07
CA ALA A 42 -6.53 -4.25 -10.91
C ALA A 42 -7.16 -4.14 -9.51
N ARG A 43 -6.37 -3.89 -8.45
CA ARG A 43 -6.88 -3.68 -7.08
C ARG A 43 -7.49 -2.28 -6.86
N MET A 44 -7.33 -1.39 -7.82
CA MET A 44 -7.80 -0.01 -7.77
C MET A 44 -8.98 0.24 -8.74
N GLU A 45 -9.33 -0.74 -9.57
CA GLU A 45 -10.45 -0.66 -10.50
C GLU A 45 -11.46 -1.77 -10.20
N ASP A 46 -12.74 -1.42 -10.02
CA ASP A 46 -13.81 -2.41 -9.83
C ASP A 46 -14.09 -3.22 -11.12
N GLU A 47 -13.81 -2.62 -12.27
CA GLU A 47 -13.95 -3.26 -13.59
C GLU A 47 -12.61 -3.34 -14.31
N PRO A 48 -12.34 -4.47 -14.99
CA PRO A 48 -11.11 -4.63 -15.75
C PRO A 48 -11.07 -3.65 -16.94
N PRO A 49 -9.89 -3.10 -17.28
CA PRO A 49 -9.76 -2.19 -18.40
C PRO A 49 -10.07 -2.91 -19.73
N THR A 50 -10.70 -2.19 -20.67
CA THR A 50 -10.92 -2.70 -22.03
C THR A 50 -9.59 -3.12 -22.68
N PRO A 51 -9.58 -4.10 -23.61
CA PRO A 51 -8.34 -4.56 -24.25
C PRO A 51 -7.54 -3.44 -24.91
N GLN A 52 -8.21 -2.46 -25.51
CA GLN A 52 -7.56 -1.29 -26.11
C GLN A 52 -6.90 -0.40 -25.05
N ARG A 53 -7.60 -0.12 -23.95
CA ARG A 53 -7.07 0.67 -22.83
C ARG A 53 -5.89 -0.05 -22.19
N ARG A 54 -5.99 -1.36 -21.97
CA ARG A 54 -4.91 -2.18 -21.44
C ARG A 54 -3.65 -2.08 -22.30
N ARG A 55 -3.76 -2.23 -23.62
CA ARG A 55 -2.61 -2.04 -24.54
C ARG A 55 -2.02 -0.63 -24.47
N ALA A 56 -2.86 0.39 -24.31
CA ALA A 56 -2.39 1.77 -24.15
C ALA A 56 -1.63 1.97 -22.81
N MET A 57 -2.13 1.39 -21.72
CA MET A 57 -1.47 1.39 -20.41
C MET A 57 -0.12 0.65 -20.48
N GLU A 58 -0.08 -0.53 -21.11
CA GLU A 58 1.15 -1.30 -21.34
C GLU A 58 2.18 -0.47 -22.11
N LYS A 59 1.79 0.16 -23.22
CA LYS A 59 2.68 1.00 -24.03
C LYS A 59 3.22 2.19 -23.26
N ARG A 60 2.36 2.91 -22.52
CA ARG A 60 2.75 4.05 -21.69
C ARG A 60 3.70 3.61 -20.58
N LEU A 61 3.35 2.55 -19.86
CA LEU A 61 4.17 2.03 -18.77
C LEU A 61 5.55 1.57 -19.26
N ALA A 62 5.61 0.84 -20.37
CA ALA A 62 6.89 0.43 -20.97
C ALA A 62 7.76 1.65 -21.33
N SER A 63 7.16 2.68 -21.95
CA SER A 63 7.87 3.93 -22.25
C SER A 63 8.38 4.61 -20.98
N THR A 64 7.55 4.68 -19.95
CA THR A 64 7.90 5.32 -18.68
C THR A 64 8.98 4.57 -17.92
N LEU A 65 8.92 3.24 -17.85
CA LEU A 65 9.97 2.43 -17.23
C LEU A 65 11.32 2.64 -17.94
N ARG A 66 11.33 2.73 -19.28
CA ARG A 66 12.56 3.06 -20.03
C ARG A 66 13.08 4.44 -19.66
N SER A 67 12.22 5.46 -19.58
CA SER A 67 12.62 6.81 -19.14
C SER A 67 13.18 6.80 -17.73
N MET A 68 12.49 6.16 -16.78
CA MET A 68 12.93 6.04 -15.39
C MET A 68 14.29 5.34 -15.28
N ARG A 69 14.55 4.32 -16.10
CA ARG A 69 15.83 3.60 -16.11
C ARG A 69 17.01 4.44 -16.58
N VAL A 70 16.81 5.43 -17.45
CA VAL A 70 17.92 6.24 -18.00
C VAL A 70 17.99 7.66 -17.43
N LEU A 71 17.02 8.05 -16.59
CA LEU A 71 16.94 9.39 -16.03
C LEU A 71 18.23 9.75 -15.24
N PRO A 72 18.90 10.87 -15.54
CA PRO A 72 20.09 11.26 -14.80
C PRO A 72 19.72 11.69 -13.37
N MET A 73 20.24 10.97 -12.37
CA MET A 73 20.02 11.32 -10.97
C MET A 73 21.01 12.41 -10.53
N LYS A 74 20.52 13.46 -9.86
CA LYS A 74 21.39 14.47 -9.26
C LYS A 74 22.09 13.85 -8.05
N LYS A 75 23.41 14.02 -7.94
CA LYS A 75 24.22 13.34 -6.92
C LYS A 75 23.74 13.56 -5.48
N LYS A 76 23.06 14.67 -5.16
CA LYS A 76 22.62 15.02 -3.80
C LYS A 76 21.13 14.79 -3.52
N THR A 77 20.30 14.51 -4.52
CA THR A 77 18.84 14.41 -4.33
C THR A 77 18.44 13.06 -3.75
N GLY A 78 17.40 13.02 -2.91
CA GLY A 78 16.82 11.78 -2.38
C GLY A 78 17.66 11.04 -1.33
N ARG A 79 18.87 11.53 -0.99
CA ARG A 79 19.77 10.86 -0.03
C ARG A 79 19.26 10.82 1.40
N ASP A 80 18.34 11.73 1.75
CA ASP A 80 17.82 11.85 3.10
C ASP A 80 16.64 10.89 3.33
N PHE A 81 16.15 10.25 2.27
CA PHE A 81 15.01 9.36 2.32
C PHE A 81 15.42 7.90 2.08
N LEU A 82 14.76 7.03 2.82
CA LEU A 82 14.74 5.59 2.63
C LEU A 82 13.34 5.16 2.18
N LEU A 83 13.27 4.48 1.04
CA LEU A 83 12.06 3.80 0.58
C LEU A 83 11.96 2.43 1.25
N MET A 84 10.85 2.18 1.92
CA MET A 84 10.61 0.96 2.69
C MET A 84 9.26 0.32 2.35
N PRO A 85 9.16 -1.03 2.40
CA PRO A 85 7.91 -1.77 2.30
C PRO A 85 6.95 -1.41 3.43
N GLU A 86 5.74 -1.04 3.04
CA GLU A 86 4.63 -0.75 3.95
C GLU A 86 3.48 -1.69 3.70
N GLU A 87 2.95 -2.26 4.77
CA GLU A 87 1.76 -3.08 4.73
C GLU A 87 0.55 -2.28 5.24
N SER A 88 -0.57 -2.41 4.56
CA SER A 88 -1.85 -1.82 4.95
C SER A 88 -3.01 -2.77 4.63
N PHE A 89 -4.13 -2.57 5.29
CA PHE A 89 -5.34 -3.34 5.10
C PHE A 89 -6.49 -2.42 4.71
N VAL A 90 -7.17 -2.76 3.63
CA VAL A 90 -8.28 -1.96 3.07
C VAL A 90 -9.54 -2.80 3.10
N LEU A 91 -10.60 -2.26 3.70
CA LEU A 91 -11.92 -2.86 3.69
C LEU A 91 -12.67 -2.46 2.42
N HIS A 92 -13.07 -3.45 1.63
CA HIS A 92 -13.93 -3.25 0.46
C HIS A 92 -15.38 -3.31 0.90
N ALA A 93 -16.01 -2.16 1.12
CA ALA A 93 -17.38 -2.09 1.67
C ALA A 93 -18.43 -2.83 0.81
N GLY A 94 -18.18 -2.95 -0.51
CA GLY A 94 -19.06 -3.67 -1.43
C GLY A 94 -18.94 -5.20 -1.37
N SER A 95 -17.72 -5.73 -1.20
CA SER A 95 -17.49 -7.19 -1.13
C SER A 95 -17.36 -7.72 0.29
N LEU A 96 -17.26 -6.83 1.29
CA LEU A 96 -17.02 -7.13 2.70
C LEU A 96 -15.70 -7.87 2.96
N ASP A 97 -14.74 -7.74 2.05
CA ASP A 97 -13.40 -8.33 2.17
C ASP A 97 -12.40 -7.33 2.73
N ILE A 98 -11.47 -7.83 3.54
CA ILE A 98 -10.29 -7.09 3.97
C ILE A 98 -9.11 -7.51 3.09
N GLU A 99 -8.67 -6.59 2.25
CA GLU A 99 -7.53 -6.80 1.37
C GLU A 99 -6.23 -6.36 2.05
N ARG A 100 -5.23 -7.24 2.05
CA ARG A 100 -3.85 -6.90 2.41
C ARG A 100 -3.15 -6.24 1.23
N ARG A 101 -2.65 -5.02 1.43
CA ARG A 101 -1.88 -4.24 0.45
C ARG A 101 -0.45 -4.06 0.89
N LEU A 102 0.46 -4.26 -0.06
CA LEU A 102 1.87 -3.99 0.12
C LEU A 102 2.27 -2.84 -0.80
N GLY A 103 2.73 -1.75 -0.19
CA GLY A 103 3.15 -0.54 -0.84
C GLY A 103 4.57 -0.14 -0.47
N ALA A 104 4.95 1.05 -0.90
CA ALA A 104 6.23 1.67 -0.60
C ALA A 104 5.99 3.06 -0.01
N SER A 105 6.63 3.37 1.12
CA SER A 105 6.63 4.72 1.69
C SER A 105 8.05 5.23 1.87
N LEU A 106 8.19 6.56 1.85
CA LEU A 106 9.44 7.23 2.19
C LEU A 106 9.48 7.56 3.68
N VAL A 107 10.63 7.29 4.28
CA VAL A 107 10.97 7.64 5.66
C VAL A 107 12.28 8.43 5.64
N LEU A 108 12.42 9.44 6.50
CA LEU A 108 13.70 10.16 6.63
C LEU A 108 14.73 9.30 7.37
N PHE A 109 15.99 9.36 6.96
CA PHE A 109 17.09 8.73 7.70
C PHE A 109 17.19 9.27 9.14
N ASP A 110 16.87 10.54 9.36
CA ASP A 110 16.87 11.12 10.70
C ASP A 110 15.73 10.56 11.57
N ASP A 111 14.54 10.31 11.00
CA ASP A 111 13.44 9.64 11.70
C ASP A 111 13.87 8.22 12.13
N LEU A 112 14.60 7.49 11.26
CA LEU A 112 15.13 6.15 11.58
C LEU A 112 16.17 6.17 12.71
N ARG A 113 17.07 7.16 12.70
CA ARG A 113 18.07 7.37 13.76
C ARG A 113 17.39 7.65 15.10
N LEU A 114 16.51 8.66 15.13
CA LEU A 114 15.79 9.07 16.32
C LEU A 114 15.00 7.90 16.90
N LEU A 115 14.32 7.14 16.04
CA LEU A 115 13.53 5.98 16.44
C LEU A 115 14.38 4.89 17.11
N ALA A 116 15.53 4.57 16.53
CA ALA A 116 16.38 3.50 17.04
C ALA A 116 17.15 3.92 18.30
N CYS A 117 17.68 5.15 18.39
CA CYS A 117 18.29 5.67 19.62
C CYS A 117 17.28 5.68 20.77
N SER A 118 16.07 6.19 20.53
CA SER A 118 14.99 6.22 21.54
C SER A 118 14.63 4.81 22.02
N ASN A 119 14.69 3.82 21.13
CA ASN A 119 14.39 2.43 21.47
C ASN A 119 15.50 1.78 22.32
N GLU A 120 16.77 2.11 22.05
CA GLU A 120 17.91 1.65 22.86
C GLU A 120 17.93 2.29 24.25
N GLU A 121 17.65 3.59 24.34
CA GLU A 121 17.53 4.28 25.62
C GLU A 121 16.40 3.71 26.49
N ALA A 122 15.24 3.41 25.89
CA ALA A 122 14.14 2.77 26.59
C ALA A 122 14.50 1.36 27.06
N ALA A 123 15.16 0.56 26.22
CA ALA A 123 15.64 -0.76 26.59
C ALA A 123 16.65 -0.70 27.75
N ALA A 124 17.54 0.30 27.77
CA ALA A 124 18.48 0.53 28.87
C ALA A 124 17.78 0.91 30.19
N ARG A 125 16.61 1.53 30.13
CA ARG A 125 15.78 1.88 31.29
C ARG A 125 14.84 0.73 31.73
N GLY A 126 14.83 -0.39 31.01
CA GLY A 126 13.88 -1.48 31.25
C GLY A 126 12.43 -1.11 30.92
N GLU A 127 12.22 -0.10 30.07
CA GLU A 127 10.89 0.29 29.61
C GLU A 127 10.46 -0.58 28.42
N ASP A 128 9.30 -1.24 28.54
CA ASP A 128 8.66 -1.91 27.40
C ASP A 128 8.14 -0.86 26.42
N PHE A 129 8.88 -0.66 25.31
CA PHE A 129 8.51 0.30 24.27
C PHE A 129 7.14 -0.02 23.65
N THR A 130 6.73 -1.28 23.67
CA THR A 130 5.43 -1.77 23.14
C THR A 130 4.21 -1.17 23.86
N ARG A 131 4.37 -0.53 25.03
CA ARG A 131 3.29 0.07 25.82
C ARG A 131 3.01 1.55 25.56
N ARG A 132 3.80 2.24 24.72
CA ARG A 132 3.61 3.69 24.50
C ARG A 132 2.45 4.07 23.56
N SER A 133 1.70 3.11 23.02
CA SER A 133 0.42 3.36 22.35
C SER A 133 -0.66 3.73 23.37
N SER A 134 -0.51 4.87 24.05
CA SER A 134 -1.58 5.45 24.84
C SER A 134 -2.61 6.06 23.89
N PRO A 135 -3.90 5.68 23.97
CA PRO A 135 -4.92 6.09 23.00
C PRO A 135 -5.25 7.60 23.00
N ASN A 136 -4.69 8.38 23.93
CA ASN A 136 -5.05 9.79 24.15
C ASN A 136 -3.95 10.82 23.84
N VAL A 137 -2.85 10.44 23.19
CA VAL A 137 -1.79 11.40 22.79
C VAL A 137 -1.65 11.42 21.27
N PRO A 138 -1.98 12.53 20.59
CA PRO A 138 -1.73 12.71 19.16
C PRO A 138 -0.25 13.07 18.97
N TYR A 139 0.66 12.16 19.32
CA TYR A 139 2.05 12.28 18.90
C TYR A 139 2.15 11.64 17.52
N GLU A 140 2.68 12.35 16.54
CA GLU A 140 2.98 11.76 15.23
C GLU A 140 3.83 10.50 15.45
N GLU A 141 3.24 9.32 15.23
CA GLU A 141 3.91 8.04 15.44
C GLU A 141 5.10 7.96 14.49
N LEU A 142 6.31 8.20 15.01
CA LEU A 142 7.53 8.00 14.24
C LEU A 142 7.65 6.51 13.84
N PRO A 143 8.06 6.22 12.59
CA PRO A 143 8.48 7.18 11.58
C PRO A 143 7.33 7.81 10.78
N ILE A 144 7.47 9.09 10.42
CA ILE A 144 6.50 9.79 9.57
C ILE A 144 6.61 9.26 8.13
N ARG A 145 5.56 8.56 7.70
CA ARG A 145 5.40 8.04 6.33
C ARG A 145 5.09 9.19 5.38
N ARG A 146 5.81 9.26 4.26
CA ARG A 146 5.63 10.33 3.25
C ARG A 146 5.27 9.72 1.90
N SER A 147 4.20 10.27 1.30
CA SER A 147 3.86 10.06 -0.11
C SER A 147 4.80 10.88 -1.00
N TYR A 148 5.03 10.38 -2.20
CA TYR A 148 5.92 10.95 -3.23
C TYR A 148 5.24 11.03 -4.60
N THR A 149 3.90 10.91 -4.62
CA THR A 149 3.03 11.03 -5.80
C THR A 149 3.36 12.24 -6.69
N LEU A 150 3.77 13.35 -6.09
CA LEU A 150 4.07 14.62 -6.79
C LEU A 150 5.55 15.00 -6.74
N PHE A 151 6.42 14.12 -6.24
CA PHE A 151 7.85 14.41 -6.19
C PHE A 151 8.45 14.28 -7.59
N PRO A 152 9.43 15.14 -7.96
CA PRO A 152 10.19 14.96 -9.19
C PRO A 152 10.80 13.56 -9.24
N TRP A 153 10.71 12.90 -10.39
CA TRP A 153 11.21 11.54 -10.53
C TRP A 153 12.69 11.41 -10.17
N GLU A 154 13.52 12.43 -10.47
CA GLU A 154 14.94 12.46 -10.13
C GLU A 154 15.20 12.37 -8.63
N GLN A 155 14.26 12.86 -7.81
CA GLN A 155 14.37 12.81 -6.36
C GLN A 155 13.95 11.42 -5.85
N THR A 156 12.78 10.94 -6.24
CA THR A 156 12.25 9.64 -5.77
C THR A 156 13.09 8.46 -6.27
N LEU A 157 13.54 8.49 -7.52
CA LEU A 157 14.40 7.45 -8.08
C LEU A 157 15.78 7.38 -7.43
N ALA A 158 16.25 8.51 -6.87
CA ALA A 158 17.51 8.60 -6.15
C ALA A 158 17.42 8.18 -4.67
N CYS A 159 16.21 8.03 -4.13
CA CYS A 159 16.01 7.52 -2.78
C CYS A 159 16.65 6.15 -2.61
N LYS A 160 17.36 5.96 -1.50
CA LYS A 160 17.87 4.64 -1.13
C LYS A 160 16.70 3.72 -0.82
N THR A 161 16.82 2.45 -1.13
CA THR A 161 15.75 1.48 -0.94
C THR A 161 16.18 0.33 -0.04
N TRP A 162 15.36 0.03 0.96
CA TRP A 162 15.51 -1.12 1.84
C TRP A 162 14.36 -2.10 1.63
N LEU A 163 14.61 -3.27 1.03
CA LEU A 163 13.61 -4.34 0.86
C LEU A 163 13.85 -5.52 1.82
N GLY A 164 14.52 -5.27 2.94
CA GLY A 164 14.72 -6.27 4.00
C GLY A 164 13.45 -6.53 4.81
N GLY A 165 13.41 -7.70 5.44
CA GLY A 165 12.25 -8.23 6.14
C GLY A 165 11.73 -9.54 5.53
N PRO A 166 10.51 -9.97 5.91
CA PRO A 166 9.97 -11.28 5.58
C PRO A 166 9.48 -11.43 4.13
N TRP A 167 9.80 -10.46 3.25
CA TRP A 167 9.22 -10.35 1.93
C TRP A 167 9.76 -11.40 0.97
N CYS A 168 8.86 -12.16 0.36
CA CYS A 168 9.20 -13.02 -0.75
C CYS A 168 9.52 -12.20 -2.02
N ARG A 169 10.01 -12.87 -3.07
CA ARG A 169 10.37 -12.20 -4.33
C ARG A 169 9.19 -11.43 -4.93
N ARG A 170 7.99 -12.01 -4.94
CA ARG A 170 6.77 -11.37 -5.47
C ARG A 170 6.44 -10.09 -4.71
N GLU A 171 6.53 -10.13 -3.39
CA GLU A 171 6.25 -8.97 -2.53
C GLU A 171 7.24 -7.83 -2.75
N ARG A 172 8.52 -8.16 -2.96
CA ARG A 172 9.52 -7.14 -3.33
C ARG A 172 9.18 -6.47 -4.67
N TYR A 173 8.66 -7.22 -5.64
CA TYR A 173 8.13 -6.64 -6.88
C TYR A 173 6.88 -5.78 -6.64
N LEU A 174 5.98 -6.17 -5.74
CA LEU A 174 4.79 -5.38 -5.38
C LEU A 174 5.17 -4.02 -4.78
N VAL A 175 6.18 -3.98 -3.91
CA VAL A 175 6.71 -2.72 -3.34
C VAL A 175 7.23 -1.80 -4.44
N ILE A 176 8.07 -2.32 -5.35
CA ILE A 176 8.62 -1.54 -6.47
C ILE A 176 7.50 -1.09 -7.42
N ALA A 177 6.55 -1.98 -7.72
CA ALA A 177 5.39 -1.67 -8.54
C ALA A 177 4.55 -0.54 -7.94
N SER A 178 4.34 -0.56 -6.62
CA SER A 178 3.65 0.50 -5.89
C SER A 178 4.34 1.85 -6.06
N ALA A 179 5.67 1.87 -5.94
CA ALA A 179 6.43 3.10 -6.11
C ALA A 179 6.32 3.66 -7.53
N VAL A 180 6.45 2.81 -8.55
CA VAL A 180 6.28 3.22 -9.95
C VAL A 180 4.86 3.71 -10.20
N TRP A 181 3.85 3.04 -9.66
CA TRP A 181 2.45 3.42 -9.80
C TRP A 181 2.16 4.80 -9.19
N GLU A 182 2.63 5.04 -7.97
CA GLU A 182 2.46 6.32 -7.28
C GLU A 182 3.19 7.46 -8.03
N MET A 183 4.44 7.22 -8.44
CA MET A 183 5.23 8.19 -9.23
C MET A 183 4.62 8.52 -10.59
N THR A 184 3.84 7.60 -11.17
CA THR A 184 3.13 7.83 -12.43
C THR A 184 1.76 8.46 -12.22
N PHE A 185 1.51 9.02 -11.03
CA PHE A 185 0.26 9.68 -10.68
C PHE A 185 -0.93 8.73 -10.87
N PHE A 186 -0.83 7.56 -10.21
CA PHE A 186 -1.73 6.41 -10.31
C PHE A 186 -1.86 5.87 -11.75
N GLY A 187 -0.72 5.58 -12.37
CA GLY A 187 -0.71 5.02 -13.73
C GLY A 187 -1.28 5.93 -14.80
N PHE A 188 -1.09 7.25 -14.65
CA PHE A 188 -1.61 8.31 -15.51
C PHE A 188 -3.13 8.51 -15.41
N GLU A 189 -3.75 8.04 -14.32
CA GLU A 189 -5.20 8.04 -14.17
C GLU A 189 -5.71 8.80 -12.95
N TYR A 190 -4.89 9.64 -12.31
CA TYR A 190 -5.26 10.37 -11.10
C TYR A 190 -6.65 10.99 -11.14
N GLU A 191 -7.01 11.76 -12.18
CA GLU A 191 -8.35 12.38 -12.24
C GLU A 191 -9.46 11.34 -12.18
N ARG A 192 -9.26 10.17 -12.80
CA ARG A 192 -10.23 9.05 -12.78
C ARG A 192 -10.22 8.34 -11.43
N VAL A 193 -9.05 8.18 -10.81
CA VAL A 193 -8.93 7.59 -9.47
C VAL A 193 -9.59 8.49 -8.43
N VAL A 194 -9.36 9.81 -8.50
CA VAL A 194 -9.98 10.81 -7.63
C VAL A 194 -11.49 10.89 -7.88
N ALA A 195 -11.94 10.95 -9.13
CA ALA A 195 -13.35 10.96 -9.46
C ALA A 195 -14.06 9.72 -8.92
N ARG A 196 -13.43 8.54 -9.02
CA ARG A 196 -13.96 7.29 -8.46
C ARG A 196 -13.94 7.27 -6.94
N GLN A 197 -12.87 7.73 -6.30
CA GLN A 197 -12.82 7.84 -4.83
C GLN A 197 -13.90 8.78 -4.30
N ALA A 198 -14.14 9.89 -5.01
CA ALA A 198 -15.21 10.83 -4.72
C ALA A 198 -16.59 10.21 -4.96
N GLU A 199 -16.77 9.46 -6.06
CA GLU A 199 -18.02 8.75 -6.36
C GLU A 199 -18.31 7.64 -5.34
N ALA A 200 -17.30 6.86 -4.95
CA ALA A 200 -17.42 5.83 -3.92
C ALA A 200 -17.77 6.45 -2.56
N SER A 201 -17.10 7.54 -2.19
CA SER A 201 -17.39 8.28 -0.97
C SER A 201 -18.80 8.89 -1.01
N GLY A 202 -19.22 9.42 -2.17
CA GLY A 202 -20.57 9.92 -2.42
C GLY A 202 -21.63 8.82 -2.32
N LYS A 203 -21.40 7.64 -2.92
CA LYS A 203 -22.30 6.47 -2.84
C LYS A 203 -22.47 5.98 -1.41
N VAL A 204 -21.39 5.96 -0.63
CA VAL A 204 -21.43 5.64 0.81
C VAL A 204 -22.26 6.67 1.58
N LEU A 205 -22.06 7.96 1.32
CA LEU A 205 -22.84 9.04 1.97
C LEU A 205 -24.31 9.05 1.57
N LEU A 206 -24.64 8.62 0.35
CA LEU A 206 -26.00 8.64 -0.20
C LEU A 206 -26.76 7.32 0.02
N GLY A 207 -26.14 6.28 0.59
CA GLY A 207 -26.78 4.99 0.86
C GLY A 207 -27.21 4.21 -0.40
N VAL A 208 -26.64 4.54 -1.57
CA VAL A 208 -27.04 3.93 -2.85
C VAL A 208 -26.22 2.66 -3.08
N ALA A 209 -26.77 1.51 -2.69
CA ALA A 209 -26.28 0.22 -3.11
C ALA A 209 -26.39 0.08 -4.64
N SER A 210 -25.38 -0.52 -5.29
CA SER A 210 -25.33 -0.77 -6.72
C SER A 210 -26.62 -1.43 -7.23
N SER A 211 -27.47 -0.64 -7.88
CA SER A 211 -28.59 -1.14 -8.68
C SER A 211 -28.04 -1.72 -9.98
N GLY A 212 -27.75 -3.02 -9.98
CA GLY A 212 -27.59 -3.78 -11.21
C GLY A 212 -28.92 -3.78 -11.97
N ASN A 213 -28.89 -3.31 -13.21
CA ASN A 213 -30.00 -3.40 -14.16
C ASN A 213 -30.46 -4.86 -14.29
N ASP A 214 -31.69 -5.14 -13.89
CA ASP A 214 -32.50 -6.16 -14.54
C ASP A 214 -33.74 -5.48 -15.10
N SER A 215 -33.93 -5.64 -16.41
CA SER A 215 -35.08 -5.12 -17.16
C SER A 215 -36.38 -5.46 -16.45
N ALA A 216 -37.22 -4.44 -16.30
CA ALA A 216 -38.55 -4.52 -15.72
C ALA A 216 -39.40 -5.63 -16.34
N GLN A 217 -39.58 -6.72 -15.60
CA GLN A 217 -40.71 -7.63 -15.71
C GLN A 217 -41.54 -7.53 -14.42
N PRO A 218 -42.88 -7.48 -14.50
CA PRO A 218 -43.71 -7.36 -13.31
C PRO A 218 -43.51 -8.58 -12.39
N PRO A 219 -43.51 -8.40 -11.06
CA PRO A 219 -43.13 -9.45 -10.12
C PRO A 219 -44.16 -10.59 -10.15
N SER A 220 -43.67 -11.78 -10.47
CA SER A 220 -44.38 -13.04 -10.23
C SER A 220 -44.59 -13.24 -8.71
N PRO A 221 -45.78 -13.69 -8.26
CA PRO A 221 -46.10 -13.88 -6.85
C PRO A 221 -45.27 -14.96 -6.13
N ASP A 222 -44.43 -15.69 -6.86
CA ASP A 222 -43.60 -16.78 -6.31
C ASP A 222 -42.15 -16.37 -5.98
N SER A 223 -41.89 -15.08 -5.73
CA SER A 223 -40.61 -14.70 -5.14
C SER A 223 -40.54 -15.16 -3.68
N THR A 224 -39.41 -15.75 -3.28
CA THR A 224 -39.12 -16.17 -1.91
C THR A 224 -39.38 -15.04 -0.88
N ALA A 225 -39.23 -13.79 -1.31
CA ALA A 225 -39.54 -12.58 -0.55
C ALA A 225 -41.04 -12.36 -0.29
N GLY A 226 -41.92 -12.75 -1.23
CA GLY A 226 -43.37 -12.71 -1.06
C GLY A 226 -43.87 -13.69 -0.01
N ARG A 227 -43.29 -14.89 0.04
CA ARG A 227 -43.62 -15.91 1.06
C ARG A 227 -43.18 -15.49 2.47
N ALA A 228 -41.99 -14.91 2.64
CA ALA A 228 -41.50 -14.48 3.96
C ALA A 228 -42.45 -13.47 4.64
N ARG A 229 -42.98 -12.50 3.88
CA ARG A 229 -43.95 -11.51 4.38
C ARG A 229 -45.29 -12.13 4.80
N SER A 230 -45.72 -13.21 4.14
CA SER A 230 -46.98 -13.90 4.49
C SER A 230 -46.92 -14.68 5.81
N PHE A 231 -45.72 -14.93 6.35
CA PHE A 231 -45.52 -15.60 7.64
C PHE A 231 -45.13 -14.63 8.77
N ASP A 232 -45.27 -13.31 8.56
CA ASP A 232 -44.88 -12.27 9.51
C ASP A 232 -43.39 -12.33 9.94
N LEU A 233 -42.56 -12.95 9.09
CA LEU A 233 -41.12 -13.04 9.26
C LEU A 233 -40.47 -11.82 8.60
N LYS A 234 -39.77 -10.98 9.38
CA LYS A 234 -38.84 -9.99 8.83
C LYS A 234 -37.70 -10.72 8.13
N GLU A 235 -37.42 -10.37 6.87
CA GLU A 235 -36.15 -10.77 6.24
C GLU A 235 -35.01 -10.18 7.10
N PRO A 236 -34.12 -11.00 7.68
CA PRO A 236 -32.98 -10.49 8.44
C PRO A 236 -32.14 -9.59 7.54
N ASP A 237 -31.85 -8.37 8.03
CA ASP A 237 -31.03 -7.40 7.30
C ASP A 237 -29.64 -8.01 7.06
N ARG A 238 -29.24 -8.15 5.80
CA ARG A 238 -27.90 -8.65 5.42
C ARG A 238 -26.79 -7.65 5.79
N PHE A 239 -27.16 -6.54 6.44
CA PHE A 239 -26.37 -5.36 6.76
C PHE A 239 -26.56 -4.88 8.22
N GLU A 240 -26.37 -5.75 9.21
CA GLU A 240 -26.21 -5.24 10.59
C GLU A 240 -25.03 -4.25 10.61
N THR A 241 -25.31 -2.99 10.96
CA THR A 241 -24.30 -1.92 11.17
C THR A 241 -23.17 -2.43 12.05
N ASP A 242 -23.51 -3.24 13.06
CA ASP A 242 -22.59 -3.91 13.98
C ASP A 242 -21.56 -4.80 13.26
N PHE A 243 -21.94 -5.47 12.16
CA PHE A 243 -21.01 -6.29 11.38
C PHE A 243 -20.03 -5.42 10.57
N ARG A 244 -20.51 -4.33 9.95
CA ARG A 244 -19.64 -3.37 9.26
C ARG A 244 -18.69 -2.68 10.22
N ASP A 245 -19.19 -2.29 11.39
CA ASP A 245 -18.39 -1.69 12.46
C ASP A 245 -17.35 -2.69 12.99
N SER A 246 -17.71 -3.97 13.10
CA SER A 246 -16.78 -5.04 13.46
C SER A 246 -15.68 -5.22 12.40
N LEU A 247 -16.01 -5.20 11.11
CA LEU A 247 -15.04 -5.26 10.01
C LEU A 247 -14.13 -4.02 9.97
N ALA A 248 -14.69 -2.83 10.18
CA ALA A 248 -13.93 -1.59 10.28
C ALA A 248 -12.96 -1.63 11.48
N ALA A 249 -13.44 -2.07 12.65
CA ALA A 249 -12.61 -2.26 13.84
C ALA A 249 -11.52 -3.32 13.63
N ARG A 250 -11.82 -4.41 12.92
CA ARG A 250 -10.84 -5.43 12.54
C ARG A 250 -9.78 -4.85 11.60
N THR A 251 -10.18 -4.08 10.60
CA THR A 251 -9.28 -3.41 9.66
C THR A 251 -8.38 -2.41 10.38
N ALA A 252 -8.94 -1.62 11.30
CA ALA A 252 -8.18 -0.70 12.13
C ALA A 252 -7.14 -1.42 13.01
N ARG A 253 -7.52 -2.56 13.61
CA ARG A 253 -6.60 -3.40 14.39
C ARG A 253 -5.46 -3.95 13.55
N LEU A 254 -5.75 -4.48 12.35
CA LEU A 254 -4.74 -5.00 11.42
C LEU A 254 -3.77 -3.90 10.98
N ASN A 255 -4.29 -2.70 10.67
CA ASN A 255 -3.45 -1.53 10.38
C ASN A 255 -2.65 -1.04 11.59
N GLY A 256 -3.14 -1.22 12.82
CA GLY A 256 -2.37 -0.98 14.04
C GLY A 256 -1.17 -1.93 14.17
N ILE A 257 -1.40 -3.23 13.93
CA ILE A 257 -0.33 -4.24 13.92
C ILE A 257 0.68 -3.95 12.81
N ALA A 258 0.22 -3.68 11.58
CA ALA A 258 1.09 -3.39 10.44
C ALA A 258 1.97 -2.15 10.69
N ARG A 259 1.46 -1.12 11.36
CA ARG A 259 2.23 0.06 11.77
C ARG A 259 3.30 -0.28 12.81
N ALA A 260 2.96 -1.09 13.82
CA ALA A 260 3.93 -1.54 14.81
C ALA A 260 5.06 -2.36 14.15
N GLU A 261 4.71 -3.31 13.27
CA GLU A 261 5.71 -4.09 12.55
C GLU A 261 6.55 -3.23 11.59
N PHE A 262 5.96 -2.22 10.95
CA PHE A 262 6.70 -1.27 10.12
C PHE A 262 7.73 -0.49 10.96
N ARG A 263 7.33 -0.05 12.15
CA ARG A 263 8.22 0.61 13.11
C ARG A 263 9.37 -0.32 13.54
N ASP A 264 9.08 -1.59 13.83
CA ASP A 264 10.11 -2.57 14.16
C ASP A 264 11.09 -2.81 13.00
N ARG A 265 10.59 -2.88 11.77
CA ARG A 265 11.44 -2.94 10.56
C ARG A 265 12.29 -1.70 10.37
N CYS A 266 11.79 -0.52 10.75
CA CYS A 266 12.57 0.72 10.72
C CYS A 266 13.72 0.69 11.74
N ILE A 267 13.47 0.17 12.95
CA ILE A 267 14.50 -0.02 13.97
C ILE A 267 15.55 -1.05 13.49
N ASP A 268 15.12 -2.20 12.96
CA ASP A 268 16.01 -3.22 12.41
C ASP A 268 16.86 -2.66 11.26
N ALA A 269 16.25 -1.93 10.32
CA ALA A 269 16.98 -1.29 9.22
C ALA A 269 18.02 -0.29 9.76
N SER A 270 17.65 0.56 10.71
CA SER A 270 18.55 1.55 11.34
C SER A 270 19.76 0.87 11.99
N ARG A 271 19.53 -0.20 12.77
CA ARG A 271 20.59 -1.00 13.39
C ARG A 271 21.51 -1.66 12.37
N ARG A 272 20.96 -2.30 11.34
CA ARG A 272 21.75 -2.95 10.27
C ARG A 272 22.54 -1.94 9.44
N MET A 273 22.12 -0.68 9.42
CA MET A 273 22.86 0.41 8.79
C MET A 273 23.91 1.05 9.70
N GLY A 274 23.98 0.67 10.98
CA GLY A 274 24.88 1.27 11.98
C GLY A 274 24.56 2.75 12.21
N MET A 275 23.28 3.08 12.28
CA MET A 275 22.81 4.45 12.45
C MET A 275 22.51 4.81 13.93
N CYS A 276 22.73 3.86 14.84
CA CYS A 276 22.75 4.00 16.30
C CYS A 276 24.03 3.36 16.83
#